data_AF-A0A2V9U963-F1
#
_entry.id   AF-A0A2V9U963-F1
#
_cell.length_a   1.000
_cell.length_b   1.000
_cell.length_c   1.000
_cell.angle_alpha   90.00
_cell.angle_beta   90.00
_cell.angle_gamma   90.00
#
_symmetry.space_group_name_H-M   'P 1'
#
loop_
_entity.id
_entity.type
_entity.pdbx_description
1 polymer ?
#
loop_
_entity_poly.entity_id
_entity_poly.type
_entity_poly.pdbx_seq_one_letter_code
_entity_poly.pdbx_strand_id
1 'polypeptide(L)' 'MQVSQANNQSVWKQVYQDALFEIDQTRLRPKLEAALKAVQDRMFEVRSDPTDRRELMELEDAKRTIVFLRKHELQT' A
#
# COMPACT_ATOMS: atom_id res chain seq x y z
N MET A 1 -6.61 0.13 -25.21
CA MET A 1 -7.19 -0.25 -23.91
C MET A 1 -6.13 0.02 -22.85
N GLN A 2 -6.18 1.15 -22.14
CA GLN A 2 -5.07 1.57 -21.26
C GLN A 2 -5.59 2.43 -20.09
N VAL A 3 -6.78 2.10 -19.58
CA VAL A 3 -7.45 2.84 -18.49
C VAL A 3 -7.22 2.16 -17.14
N SER A 4 -7.01 0.84 -17.13
CA SER A 4 -6.86 0.04 -15.91
C SER A 4 -5.59 0.35 -15.11
N GLN A 5 -4.49 0.66 -15.80
CA GLN A 5 -3.17 0.81 -15.17
C GLN A 5 -3.08 2.12 -14.36
N ALA A 6 -3.58 3.24 -14.90
CA ALA A 6 -3.62 4.52 -14.20
C ALA A 6 -4.58 4.50 -13.00
N ASN A 7 -5.69 3.77 -13.11
CA ASN A 7 -6.64 3.63 -12.00
C ASN A 7 -6.00 2.85 -10.85
N ASN A 8 -5.31 1.74 -11.15
CA ASN A 8 -4.60 0.95 -10.13
C ASN A 8 -3.42 1.70 -9.50
N GLN A 9 -2.70 2.55 -10.23
CA GLN A 9 -1.66 3.42 -9.66
C GLN A 9 -2.21 4.35 -8.56
N SER A 10 -3.45 4.83 -8.71
CA SER A 10 -4.07 5.71 -7.72
C SER A 10 -4.63 4.96 -6.51
N VAL A 11 -5.15 3.75 -6.72
CA VAL A 11 -5.89 3.00 -5.70
C VAL A 11 -4.98 2.59 -4.54
N TRP A 12 -3.80 2.01 -4.81
CA TRP A 12 -2.92 1.59 -3.72
C TRP A 12 -2.42 2.78 -2.88
N LYS A 13 -2.18 3.93 -3.53
CA LYS A 13 -1.78 5.17 -2.86
C LYS A 13 -2.88 5.71 -1.96
N GLN A 14 -4.13 5.67 -2.43
CA GLN A 14 -5.28 6.11 -1.65
C GLN A 14 -5.50 5.24 -0.42
N VAL A 15 -5.53 3.91 -0.59
CA VAL A 15 -5.70 2.99 0.54
C VAL A 15 -4.53 3.09 1.53
N TYR A 16 -3.31 3.31 1.04
CA TYR A 16 -2.15 3.57 1.88
C TYR A 16 -2.28 4.85 2.70
N GLN A 17 -2.66 5.97 2.07
CA GLN A 17 -2.88 7.24 2.76
C GLN A 17 -4.00 7.12 3.80
N ASP A 18 -5.12 6.48 3.46
CA ASP A 18 -6.24 6.26 4.36
C ASP A 18 -5.86 5.46 5.61
N ALA A 19 -4.87 4.57 5.51
CA ALA A 19 -4.31 3.83 6.63
C ALA A 19 -3.33 4.66 7.47
N LEU A 20 -2.51 5.52 6.85
CA LEU A 20 -1.57 6.41 7.56
C LEU A 20 -2.27 7.48 8.39
N PHE A 21 -3.41 7.98 7.92
CA PHE A 21 -4.19 9.02 8.60
C PHE A 21 -5.30 8.45 9.49
N GLU A 22 -5.38 7.13 9.66
CA GLU A 22 -6.31 6.55 10.63
C GLU A 22 -5.80 6.74 12.06
N ILE A 23 -6.63 7.34 12.89
CA ILE A 23 -6.35 7.65 14.29
C ILE A 23 -7.10 6.72 15.25
N ASP A 24 -8.17 6.09 14.77
CA ASP A 24 -8.93 5.10 15.53
C ASP A 24 -8.18 3.76 15.49
N GLN A 25 -7.59 3.37 16.63
CA GLN A 25 -6.85 2.12 16.78
C GLN A 25 -7.67 0.88 16.39
N THR A 26 -8.99 0.90 16.61
CA THR A 26 -9.87 -0.23 16.26
C THR A 26 -10.03 -0.38 14.75
N ARG A 27 -9.86 0.71 14.00
CA ARG A 27 -9.96 0.77 12.53
C ARG A 27 -8.60 0.76 11.84
N LEU A 28 -7.54 1.10 12.56
CA LEU A 28 -6.18 1.17 12.04
C LEU A 28 -5.71 -0.20 11.55
N ARG A 29 -5.90 -1.25 12.35
CA ARG A 29 -5.49 -2.61 11.97
C ARG A 29 -6.11 -3.10 10.65
N PRO A 30 -7.44 -3.09 10.46
CA PRO A 30 -8.03 -3.51 9.19
C PRO A 30 -7.64 -2.61 8.01
N LYS A 31 -7.39 -1.32 8.24
CA LYS A 31 -6.87 -0.42 7.18
C LYS A 31 -5.42 -0.72 6.79
N LEU A 32 -4.55 -1.02 7.75
CA LEU A 32 -3.18 -1.46 7.48
C LEU A 32 -3.16 -2.79 6.71
N GLU A 33 -4.12 -3.68 6.97
CA GLU A 33 -4.32 -4.92 6.20
C GLU A 33 -4.73 -4.66 4.75
N ALA A 34 -5.73 -3.80 4.55
CA ALA A 34 -6.17 -3.40 3.22
C ALA A 34 -5.05 -2.70 2.43
N ALA A 35 -4.31 -1.79 3.07
CA ALA A 35 -3.18 -1.10 2.47
C ALA A 35 -2.05 -2.06 2.09
N LEU A 36 -1.72 -3.02 2.96
CA LEU A 36 -0.69 -4.01 2.66
C LEU A 36 -1.08 -4.86 1.45
N LYS A 37 -2.33 -5.29 1.38
CA LYS A 37 -2.85 -6.06 0.25
C LYS A 37 -2.77 -5.26 -1.05
N ALA A 38 -3.25 -4.01 -1.04
CA ALA A 38 -3.23 -3.16 -2.23
C ALA A 38 -1.80 -2.89 -2.75
N VAL A 39 -0.85 -2.67 -1.83
CA VAL A 39 0.57 -2.52 -2.18
C VAL A 39 1.14 -3.81 -2.78
N GLN A 40 0.85 -4.97 -2.19
CA GLN A 40 1.34 -6.26 -2.70
C GLN A 40 0.77 -6.60 -4.08
N ASP A 41 -0.53 -6.38 -4.28
CA ASP A 41 -1.20 -6.59 -5.56
C ASP A 41 -0.55 -5.69 -6.63
N ARG A 42 -0.33 -4.41 -6.33
CA ARG A 42 0.35 -3.50 -7.27
C ARG A 42 1.80 -3.89 -7.54
N MET A 43 2.55 -4.30 -6.52
CA MET A 43 3.91 -4.81 -6.71
C MET A 43 3.94 -6.01 -7.65
N PHE A 44 2.95 -6.90 -7.58
CA PHE A 44 2.83 -8.04 -8.48
C PHE A 44 2.58 -7.59 -9.93
N GLU A 45 1.66 -6.64 -10.13
CA GLU A 45 1.36 -6.08 -11.46
C GLU A 45 2.57 -5.34 -12.07
N VAL A 46 3.26 -4.51 -11.30
CA VAL A 46 4.40 -3.69 -11.77
C VAL A 46 5.63 -4.56 -12.04
N ARG A 47 5.83 -5.67 -11.33
CA ARG A 47 6.92 -6.61 -11.66
C ARG A 47 6.78 -7.25 -13.04
N SER A 48 5.56 -7.35 -13.56
CA SER A 48 5.30 -7.83 -14.92
C SER A 48 5.58 -6.77 -16.00
N ASP A 49 5.73 -5.50 -15.64
CA ASP A 49 6.04 -4.37 -16.53
C ASP A 49 7.12 -3.46 -15.89
N PRO A 50 8.42 -3.77 -16.08
CA PRO A 50 9.54 -3.17 -15.33
C PRO A 50 9.85 -1.71 -15.70
N THR A 51 8.95 -1.06 -16.45
CA THR A 51 9.12 0.29 -16.98
C THR A 51 9.05 1.36 -15.88
N ASP A 52 8.41 1.07 -14.74
CA ASP A 52 8.22 2.01 -13.63
C ASP A 52 9.02 1.62 -12.37
N ARG A 53 10.35 1.75 -12.45
CA ARG A 53 11.26 1.53 -11.31
C ARG A 53 10.96 2.45 -10.12
N ARG A 54 10.41 3.65 -10.39
CA ARG A 54 10.06 4.62 -9.35
C ARG A 54 8.87 4.12 -8.55
N GLU A 55 7.80 3.69 -9.22
CA GLU A 55 6.64 3.13 -8.54
C GLU A 55 7.02 1.91 -7.68
N LEU A 56 7.92 1.04 -8.18
CA LEU A 56 8.40 -0.10 -7.39
C LEU A 56 9.10 0.32 -6.09
N MET A 57 9.92 1.37 -6.12
CA MET A 57 10.56 1.92 -4.91
C MET A 57 9.52 2.47 -3.92
N GLU A 58 8.55 3.24 -4.42
CA GLU A 58 7.45 3.78 -3.60
C GLU A 58 6.63 2.65 -2.93
N LEU A 59 6.38 1.55 -3.65
CA LEU A 59 5.68 0.37 -3.13
C LEU A 59 6.49 -0.38 -2.07
N GLU A 60 7.80 -0.53 -2.26
CA GLU A 60 8.68 -1.17 -1.27
C GLU A 60 8.72 -0.36 0.03
N ASP A 61 8.80 0.96 -0.07
CA ASP A 61 8.77 1.85 1.09
C ASP A 61 7.42 1.80 1.80
N ALA A 62 6.30 1.86 1.06
CA ALA A 62 4.96 1.73 1.64
C ALA A 62 4.80 0.41 2.40
N LYS A 63 5.25 -0.72 1.82
CA LYS A 63 5.23 -2.03 2.48
C LYS A 63 6.01 -2.02 3.80
N ARG A 64 7.21 -1.43 3.82
CA ARG A 64 8.04 -1.33 5.04
C ARG A 64 7.33 -0.53 6.12
N THR A 65 6.77 0.64 5.76
CA THR A 65 6.01 1.49 6.68
C THR A 65 4.81 0.76 7.27
N ILE A 66 4.01 0.08 6.45
CA ILE A 66 2.83 -0.66 6.94
C ILE A 66 3.23 -1.79 7.90
N VAL A 67 4.29 -2.55 7.57
CA VAL A 67 4.79 -3.62 8.46
C VAL A 67 5.30 -3.06 9.78
N PHE A 68 5.98 -1.91 9.75
CA PHE A 68 6.42 -1.23 10.96
C PHE A 68 5.24 -0.80 11.84
N LEU A 69 4.24 -0.12 11.26
CA LEU A 69 3.05 0.33 11.98
C LEU A 69 2.26 -0.85 12.59
N ARG A 70 2.09 -1.95 11.85
CA ARG A 70 1.44 -3.16 12.39
C ARG A 70 2.19 -3.76 13.57
N LYS A 71 3.52 -3.74 13.57
CA LYS A 71 4.32 -4.23 14.70
C LYS A 71 4.18 -3.33 15.93
N HIS A 72 4.12 -2.02 15.73
CA HIS A 72 3.93 -1.06 16.82
C HIS A 72 2.52 -1.18 17.44
N GLU A 73 1.48 -1.33 16.63
CA GLU A 73 0.11 -1.57 17.11
C GLU A 73 -0.03 -2.90 17.87
N LEU A 74 0.76 -3.92 17.55
CA LEU A 74 0.75 -5.20 18.27
C LEU A 74 1.53 -5.16 19.60
N GLN A 75 2.24 -4.07 19.89
CA GLN A 75 3.04 -3.89 21.10
C GLN A 75 2.38 -2.95 22.12
N THR A 76 1.29 -2.27 21.75
CA THR A 76 0.58 -1.29 22.59
C THR A 76 -0.74 -1.89 23.05
#